data_AF-A0A9X0XJK4-F1
#
_entry.id   AF-A0A9X0XJK4-F1
#
_cell.length_a   1.000
_cell.length_b   1.000
_cell.length_c   1.000
_cell.angle_alpha   90.00
_cell.angle_beta   90.00
_cell.angle_gamma   90.00
#
_symmetry.space_group_name_H-M   'P 1'
#
loop_
_entity.id
_entity.type
_entity.pdbx_description
1 polymer ?
#
loop_
_entity_poly.entity_id
_entity_poly.type
_entity_poly.pdbx_seq_one_letter_code
_entity_poly.pdbx_strand_id
1 'polypeptide(L)'
;MRIFHVAERSRWEAAKLAGSYAWSTLGRTLEEEGFIHAARADQWPRVLERFYADPPGPLVLLTIETDLLTSPWREDRVGEDTFPHIHGPLNPAAVVAEEPLAWAGTTAEGRGSDPRPSFAQVFVGEMAVRMLAAAAVMVLAIGCGVAVSVLVNERLGLVGLLAGVALGVALVLPVARRRRERRQG
;
A
#
# COMPACT_ATOMS: atom_id res chain seq x y z
N MET A 1 21.60 -0.83 -14.38
CA MET A 1 20.80 -1.70 -15.28
C MET A 1 19.33 -1.40 -15.05
N ARG A 2 18.48 -1.53 -16.09
CA ARG A 2 17.03 -1.35 -15.93
C ARG A 2 16.30 -2.67 -15.70
N ILE A 3 15.47 -2.68 -14.66
CA ILE A 3 14.55 -3.77 -14.33
C ILE A 3 13.13 -3.23 -14.24
N PHE A 4 12.15 -4.10 -14.39
CA PHE A 4 10.75 -3.75 -14.54
C PHE A 4 9.91 -4.40 -13.45
N HIS A 5 9.03 -3.62 -12.84
CA HIS A 5 8.07 -4.12 -11.85
C HIS A 5 6.66 -3.69 -12.25
N VAL A 6 5.71 -4.63 -12.21
CA VAL A 6 4.30 -4.34 -12.44
C VAL A 6 3.64 -4.07 -11.10
N ALA A 7 3.03 -2.90 -10.94
CA ALA A 7 2.36 -2.49 -9.73
C ALA A 7 0.90 -2.13 -9.98
N GLU A 8 0.05 -2.28 -8.95
CA GLU A 8 -1.23 -1.59 -8.94
C GLU A 8 -0.99 -0.08 -8.83
N ARG A 9 -1.62 0.70 -9.72
CA ARG A 9 -1.42 2.15 -9.78
C ARG A 9 -1.67 2.82 -8.42
N SER A 10 -2.74 2.43 -7.73
CA SER A 10 -3.10 2.99 -6.42
C SER A 10 -2.01 2.79 -5.36
N ARG A 11 -1.38 1.61 -5.35
CA ARG A 11 -0.29 1.26 -4.42
C ARG A 11 0.98 2.03 -4.74
N TRP A 12 1.26 2.20 -6.03
CA TRP A 12 2.40 3.00 -6.47
C TRP A 12 2.25 4.48 -6.10
N GLU A 13 1.07 5.09 -6.35
CA GLU A 13 0.81 6.48 -5.94
C GLU A 13 0.93 6.68 -4.43
N ALA A 14 0.39 5.74 -3.63
CA ALA A 14 0.55 5.78 -2.18
C ALA A 14 2.02 5.67 -1.74
N ALA A 15 2.82 4.87 -2.43
CA ALA A 15 4.24 4.71 -2.14
C ALA A 15 5.08 5.95 -2.52
N LYS A 16 4.72 6.67 -3.59
CA LYS A 16 5.34 7.97 -3.91
C LYS A 16 5.17 8.96 -2.76
N LEU A 17 3.99 9.00 -2.15
CA LEU A 17 3.71 9.86 -0.98
C LEU A 17 4.42 9.37 0.29
N ALA A 18 4.49 8.05 0.50
CA ALA A 18 5.13 7.45 1.66
C ALA A 18 6.67 7.42 1.56
N GLY A 19 7.24 7.63 0.37
CA GLY A 19 8.67 7.51 0.11
C GLY A 19 9.19 6.06 0.07
N SER A 20 8.31 5.06 0.10
CA SER A 20 8.68 3.64 0.15
C SER A 20 7.57 2.74 -0.39
N TYR A 21 7.94 1.79 -1.24
CA TYR A 21 7.05 0.77 -1.81
C TYR A 21 7.43 -0.63 -1.27
N ALA A 22 6.45 -1.35 -0.73
CA ALA A 22 6.67 -2.63 -0.04
C ALA A 22 5.73 -3.74 -0.54
N TRP A 23 5.34 -3.71 -1.82
CA TRP A 23 4.58 -4.79 -2.44
C TRP A 23 5.49 -5.62 -3.35
N SER A 24 5.39 -6.94 -3.24
CA SER A 24 6.25 -7.85 -3.98
C SER A 24 5.71 -8.17 -5.38
N THR A 25 4.42 -8.44 -5.44
CA THR A 25 3.66 -8.76 -6.66
C THR A 25 2.17 -8.53 -6.40
N LEU A 26 1.30 -8.91 -7.33
CA LEU A 26 -0.15 -8.80 -7.17
C LEU A 26 -0.62 -9.50 -5.88
N GLY A 27 -1.27 -8.74 -5.01
CA GLY A 27 -1.80 -9.27 -3.75
C GLY A 27 -0.78 -9.71 -2.69
N ARG A 28 0.54 -9.62 -2.93
CA ARG A 28 1.58 -10.04 -1.98
C ARG A 28 2.52 -8.90 -1.61
N THR A 29 2.84 -8.81 -0.32
CA THR A 29 3.73 -7.81 0.26
C THR A 29 5.18 -8.29 0.29
N LEU A 30 6.12 -7.35 0.43
CA LEU A 30 7.54 -7.65 0.66
C LEU A 30 7.76 -8.50 1.91
N GLU A 31 6.95 -8.31 2.96
CA GLU A 31 7.07 -9.08 4.21
C GLU A 31 6.69 -10.56 4.03
N GLU A 32 5.74 -10.84 3.13
CA GLU A 32 5.26 -12.20 2.86
C GLU A 32 6.24 -13.00 1.97
N GLU A 33 6.81 -12.36 0.95
CA GLU A 33 7.70 -13.01 -0.03
C GLU A 33 9.19 -12.88 0.33
N GLY A 34 9.57 -11.84 1.09
CA GLY A 34 10.96 -11.53 1.46
C GLY A 34 11.73 -10.71 0.41
N PHE A 35 11.18 -10.53 -0.79
CA PHE A 35 11.75 -9.72 -1.87
C PHE A 35 10.64 -9.17 -2.78
N ILE A 36 10.96 -8.17 -3.61
CA ILE A 36 10.08 -7.64 -4.66
C ILE A 36 10.45 -8.29 -6.00
N HIS A 37 9.46 -8.86 -6.68
CA HIS A 37 9.66 -9.42 -8.01
C HIS A 37 9.89 -8.31 -9.03
N ALA A 38 10.99 -8.38 -9.77
CA ALA A 38 11.19 -7.61 -10.98
C ALA A 38 11.49 -8.55 -12.15
N ALA A 39 11.48 -7.99 -13.35
CA ALA A 39 11.72 -8.69 -14.59
C ALA A 39 12.64 -7.86 -15.48
N ARG A 40 13.37 -8.52 -16.38
CA ARG A 40 14.08 -7.84 -17.48
C ARG A 40 13.10 -7.40 -18.58
N ALA A 41 13.62 -6.62 -19.53
CA ALA A 41 12.86 -6.11 -20.67
C ALA A 41 12.17 -7.23 -21.49
N ASP A 42 12.84 -8.36 -21.66
CA ASP A 42 12.38 -9.55 -22.40
C ASP A 42 11.44 -10.45 -21.59
N GLN A 43 11.32 -10.22 -20.28
CA GLN A 43 10.58 -11.08 -19.36
C GLN A 43 9.24 -10.47 -18.94
N TRP A 44 9.19 -9.16 -18.70
CA TRP A 44 8.01 -8.53 -18.09
C TRP A 44 6.71 -8.72 -18.89
N PRO A 45 6.67 -8.75 -20.25
CA PRO A 45 5.40 -8.93 -20.97
C PRO A 45 4.77 -10.29 -20.68
N ARG A 46 5.59 -11.35 -20.64
CA ARG A 46 5.16 -12.71 -20.31
C ARG A 46 4.77 -12.87 -18.84
N VAL A 47 5.45 -12.15 -17.94
CA VAL A 47 5.05 -12.09 -16.51
C VAL A 47 3.68 -11.41 -16.37
N LEU A 48 3.45 -10.31 -17.08
CA LEU A 48 2.18 -9.60 -17.09
C LEU A 48 1.04 -10.52 -17.56
N GLU A 49 1.19 -11.18 -18.71
CA GLU A 49 0.18 -12.10 -19.25
C GLU A 49 -0.14 -13.26 -18.30
N ARG A 50 0.89 -13.82 -17.64
CA ARG A 50 0.73 -15.03 -16.81
C ARG A 50 0.14 -14.75 -15.43
N PHE A 51 0.50 -13.64 -14.79
CA PHE A 51 0.21 -13.40 -13.38
C PHE A 51 -0.80 -12.25 -13.15
N TYR A 52 -1.08 -11.45 -14.18
CA TYR A 52 -1.93 -10.26 -14.07
C TYR A 52 -3.10 -10.29 -15.07
N ALA A 53 -3.65 -11.47 -15.32
CA ALA A 53 -4.76 -11.66 -16.27
C ALA A 53 -6.07 -10.99 -15.83
N ASP A 54 -6.32 -10.90 -14.51
CA ASP A 54 -7.51 -10.26 -13.93
C ASP A 54 -7.13 -9.39 -12.73
N PRO A 55 -6.51 -8.21 -12.97
CA PRO A 55 -6.10 -7.35 -11.87
C PRO A 55 -7.32 -6.63 -11.27
N PRO A 56 -7.35 -6.42 -9.94
CA PRO A 56 -8.46 -5.75 -9.26
C PRO A 56 -8.59 -4.26 -9.61
N GLY A 57 -7.65 -3.72 -10.39
CA GLY A 57 -7.60 -2.31 -10.77
C GLY A 57 -6.53 -2.00 -11.82
N PRO A 58 -6.35 -0.72 -12.18
CA PRO A 58 -5.39 -0.31 -13.21
C PRO A 58 -3.94 -0.60 -12.78
N LEU A 59 -3.15 -1.09 -13.73
CA LEU A 59 -1.74 -1.40 -13.55
C LEU A 59 -0.83 -0.31 -14.11
N VAL A 60 0.40 -0.29 -13.60
CA VAL A 60 1.49 0.56 -14.07
C VAL A 60 2.77 -0.27 -14.15
N LEU A 61 3.51 -0.10 -15.23
CA LEU A 61 4.86 -0.62 -15.38
C LEU A 61 5.84 0.39 -14.80
N LEU A 62 6.64 -0.02 -13.84
CA LEU A 62 7.70 0.78 -13.25
C LEU A 62 9.03 0.37 -13.88
N THR A 63 9.74 1.32 -14.47
CA THR A 63 11.13 1.13 -14.90
C THR A 63 12.04 1.60 -13.79
N ILE A 64 12.82 0.67 -13.24
CA ILE A 64 13.70 0.90 -12.10
C ILE A 64 15.14 0.90 -12.58
N GLU A 65 15.90 1.95 -12.24
CA GLU A 65 17.34 1.98 -12.43
C GLU A 65 18.03 1.39 -11.20
N THR A 66 18.71 0.25 -11.36
CA THR A 66 19.28 -0.50 -10.25
C THR A 66 20.32 0.27 -9.46
N ASP A 67 21.02 1.20 -10.10
CA ASP A 67 22.10 1.96 -9.49
C ASP A 67 21.57 3.04 -8.52
N LEU A 68 20.27 3.32 -8.57
CA LEU A 68 19.56 4.25 -7.68
C LEU A 68 18.83 3.53 -6.54
N LEU A 69 18.87 2.19 -6.51
CA LEU A 69 18.25 1.41 -5.44
C LEU A 69 19.00 1.59 -4.12
N THR A 70 18.25 1.87 -3.06
CA THR A 70 18.79 1.83 -1.69
C THR A 70 18.81 0.41 -1.12
N SER A 71 17.96 -0.46 -1.65
CA SER A 71 17.84 -1.86 -1.25
C SER A 71 18.74 -2.75 -2.11
N PRO A 72 19.34 -3.82 -1.55
CA PRO A 72 20.10 -4.76 -2.34
C PRO A 72 19.21 -5.46 -3.36
N TRP A 73 19.76 -5.75 -4.53
CA TRP A 73 19.09 -6.55 -5.55
C TRP A 73 20.04 -7.61 -6.10
N ARG A 74 19.50 -8.69 -6.65
CA ARG A 74 20.27 -9.75 -7.30
C ARG A 74 19.42 -10.50 -8.32
N GLU A 75 20.08 -11.17 -9.26
CA GLU A 75 19.46 -12.15 -10.14
C GLU A 75 19.33 -13.48 -9.40
N ASP A 76 18.11 -13.89 -9.08
CA ASP A 76 17.81 -15.17 -8.43
C ASP A 76 17.32 -16.19 -9.46
N ARG A 77 17.71 -17.46 -9.33
CA ARG A 77 17.28 -18.52 -10.23
C ARG A 77 15.84 -18.96 -9.91
N VAL A 78 14.98 -18.94 -10.93
CA VAL A 78 13.58 -19.38 -10.86
C VAL A 78 13.34 -20.42 -11.95
N GLY A 79 13.36 -21.69 -11.57
CA GLY A 79 13.36 -22.80 -12.52
C GLY A 79 14.61 -22.75 -13.42
N GLU A 80 14.41 -22.66 -14.72
CA GLU A 80 15.49 -22.65 -15.72
C GLU A 80 15.99 -21.24 -16.12
N ASP A 81 15.36 -20.17 -15.62
CA ASP A 81 15.73 -18.77 -15.92
C ASP A 81 16.19 -18.05 -14.64
N THR A 82 16.67 -16.82 -14.75
CA THR A 82 16.93 -15.93 -13.61
C THR A 82 16.03 -14.71 -13.68
N PHE A 83 15.66 -14.17 -12.52
CA PHE A 83 14.87 -12.96 -12.40
C PHE A 83 15.52 -11.99 -11.42
N PRO A 84 15.49 -10.67 -11.71
CA PRO A 84 15.94 -9.69 -10.75
C PRO A 84 14.95 -9.58 -9.58
N HIS A 85 15.46 -9.68 -8.37
CA HIS A 85 14.70 -9.48 -7.13
C HIS A 85 15.33 -8.37 -6.29
N ILE A 86 14.49 -7.52 -5.72
CA ILE A 86 14.90 -6.46 -4.79
C ILE A 86 14.63 -6.95 -3.36
N HIS A 87 15.69 -7.11 -2.58
CA HIS A 87 15.67 -7.65 -1.21
C HIS A 87 15.49 -6.54 -0.18
N GLY A 88 14.41 -5.78 -0.33
CA GLY A 88 14.08 -4.64 0.53
C GLY A 88 13.02 -3.73 -0.12
N PRO A 89 12.56 -2.68 0.59
CA PRO A 89 11.60 -1.74 0.05
C PRO A 89 12.17 -1.01 -1.17
N LEU A 90 11.32 -0.75 -2.17
CA LEU A 90 11.69 0.05 -3.33
C LEU A 90 11.53 1.55 -2.98
N ASN A 91 12.64 2.29 -3.07
CA ASN A 91 12.63 3.75 -2.94
C ASN A 91 12.12 4.39 -4.25
N PRO A 92 11.13 5.32 -4.21
CA PRO A 92 10.58 5.89 -5.43
C PRO A 92 11.58 6.60 -6.33
N ALA A 93 12.66 7.15 -5.77
CA ALA A 93 13.74 7.78 -6.52
C ALA A 93 14.49 6.82 -7.48
N ALA A 94 14.38 5.51 -7.29
CA ALA A 94 14.95 4.52 -8.22
C ALA A 94 14.07 4.28 -9.45
N VAL A 95 12.80 4.73 -9.43
CA VAL A 95 11.88 4.59 -10.56
C VAL A 95 12.06 5.77 -11.52
N VAL A 96 12.61 5.48 -12.70
CA VAL A 96 12.96 6.49 -13.71
C VAL A 96 11.89 6.68 -14.79
N ALA A 97 10.94 5.74 -14.90
CA ALA A 97 9.75 5.88 -15.73
C ALA A 97 8.58 5.07 -15.16
N GLU A 98 7.36 5.59 -15.37
CA GLU A 98 6.11 4.93 -15.03
C GLU A 98 5.18 4.95 -16.26
N GLU A 99 4.71 3.77 -16.69
CA GLU A 99 3.90 3.64 -17.91
C GLU A 99 2.57 2.95 -17.59
N PRO A 100 1.41 3.56 -17.89
CA PRO A 100 0.12 2.88 -17.77
C PRO A 100 0.08 1.62 -18.64
N LEU A 101 -0.30 0.48 -18.06
CA LEU A 101 -0.51 -0.75 -18.82
C LEU A 101 -1.98 -0.85 -19.24
N ALA A 102 -2.23 -0.86 -20.55
CA ALA A 102 -3.53 -1.14 -21.12
C ALA A 102 -3.79 -2.66 -21.04
N TRP A 103 -4.58 -3.10 -20.07
CA TRP A 103 -4.99 -4.51 -19.98
C TRP A 103 -6.22 -4.75 -20.88
N ALA A 104 -6.28 -5.91 -21.54
CA ALA A 104 -7.21 -6.19 -22.62
C ALA A 104 -8.72 -6.10 -22.26
N GLY A 105 -9.10 -6.17 -20.99
CA GLY A 105 -10.48 -5.88 -20.56
C GLY A 105 -10.82 -4.39 -20.46
N THR A 106 -9.90 -3.50 -20.84
CA THR A 106 -10.13 -2.08 -21.13
C THR A 106 -9.98 -1.81 -22.63
N THR A 107 -10.23 -2.79 -23.50
CA THR A 107 -10.37 -2.52 -24.93
C THR A 107 -11.61 -1.66 -25.15
N ALA A 108 -11.44 -0.64 -25.99
CA ALA A 108 -12.33 0.48 -26.22
C ALA A 108 -13.66 0.12 -26.94
N GLU A 109 -14.18 -1.09 -26.78
CA GLU A 109 -15.47 -1.57 -27.27
C GLU A 109 -16.47 -1.66 -26.12
N GLY A 110 -16.74 -0.52 -25.50
CA GLY A 110 -17.59 -0.44 -24.33
C GLY A 110 -17.94 1.01 -23.98
N ARG A 111 -18.22 1.84 -24.99
CA ARG A 111 -18.86 3.15 -24.77
C ARG A 111 -20.35 2.93 -24.49
N GLY A 112 -20.65 2.13 -23.47
CA GLY A 112 -21.94 2.07 -22.82
C GLY A 112 -21.93 3.06 -21.67
N SER A 113 -22.91 3.95 -21.65
CA SER A 113 -23.18 4.91 -20.58
C SER A 113 -23.48 4.19 -19.26
N ASP A 114 -22.45 3.77 -18.57
CA ASP A 114 -22.54 3.29 -17.19
C ASP A 114 -21.98 4.41 -16.29
N PRO A 115 -22.77 5.03 -15.40
CA PRO A 115 -22.31 6.08 -14.52
C PRO A 115 -21.48 5.48 -13.38
N ARG A 116 -20.40 4.76 -13.72
CA ARG A 116 -19.42 4.36 -12.73
C ARG A 116 -18.66 5.61 -12.29
N PRO A 117 -18.61 5.91 -10.99
CA PRO A 117 -17.93 7.09 -10.49
C PRO A 117 -16.48 7.08 -10.98
N SER A 118 -16.05 8.22 -11.52
CA SER A 118 -14.69 8.41 -11.99
C SER A 118 -13.69 7.98 -10.91
N PHE A 119 -12.56 7.38 -11.29
CA PHE A 119 -11.53 6.86 -10.36
C PHE A 119 -11.11 7.88 -9.29
N ALA A 120 -11.09 9.17 -9.64
CA ALA A 120 -10.86 10.27 -8.71
C ALA A 120 -11.93 10.37 -7.60
N GLN A 121 -13.20 10.09 -7.88
CA GLN A 121 -14.30 10.14 -6.91
C GLN A 121 -14.27 8.98 -5.92
N VAL A 122 -13.87 7.77 -6.34
CA VAL A 122 -13.71 6.63 -5.42
C VAL A 122 -12.52 6.87 -4.49
N PHE A 123 -11.39 7.32 -5.05
CA PHE A 123 -10.18 7.63 -4.30
C PHE A 123 -10.36 8.80 -3.33
N VAL A 124 -10.94 9.92 -3.79
CA VAL A 124 -11.24 11.10 -2.95
C VAL A 124 -12.30 10.76 -1.91
N GLY A 125 -13.32 9.96 -2.26
CA GLY A 125 -14.35 9.52 -1.34
C GLY A 125 -13.78 8.71 -0.18
N GLU A 126 -12.94 7.71 -0.46
CA GLU A 126 -12.34 6.88 0.59
C GLU A 126 -11.33 7.65 1.45
N MET A 127 -10.53 8.54 0.85
CA MET A 127 -9.65 9.44 1.61
C MET A 127 -10.45 10.40 2.50
N ALA A 128 -11.52 11.00 1.98
CA ALA A 128 -12.37 11.93 2.72
C ALA A 128 -13.05 11.24 3.91
N VAL A 129 -13.58 10.02 3.72
CA VAL A 129 -14.18 9.24 4.82
C VAL A 129 -13.15 8.93 5.90
N ARG A 130 -11.93 8.52 5.54
CA ARG A 130 -10.86 8.24 6.50
C ARG A 130 -10.39 9.50 7.23
N MET A 131 -10.29 10.64 6.54
CA MET A 131 -9.96 11.93 7.13
C MET A 131 -11.04 12.42 8.09
N LEU A 132 -12.31 12.33 7.70
CA LEU A 132 -13.45 12.71 8.54
C LEU A 132 -13.57 11.82 9.77
N ALA A 133 -13.37 10.51 9.62
CA ALA A 133 -13.36 9.58 10.75
C ALA A 133 -12.21 9.90 11.73
N ALA A 134 -11.00 10.18 11.23
CA ALA A 134 -9.87 10.59 12.06
C ALA A 134 -10.14 11.92 12.79
N ALA A 135 -10.72 12.90 12.10
CA ALA A 135 -11.12 14.17 12.71
C ALA A 135 -12.20 13.98 13.78
N ALA A 136 -13.21 13.15 13.53
CA ALA A 136 -14.26 12.85 14.51
C ALA A 136 -13.70 12.17 15.77
N VAL A 137 -12.79 11.21 15.62
CA VAL A 137 -12.09 10.57 16.75
C VAL A 137 -11.27 11.59 17.54
N MET A 138 -10.56 12.49 16.86
CA MET A 138 -9.79 13.55 17.50
C MET A 138 -10.67 14.51 18.29
N VAL A 139 -11.80 14.95 17.71
CA VAL A 139 -12.78 15.81 18.39
C VAL A 139 -13.38 15.12 19.61
N LEU A 140 -13.76 13.84 19.50
CA LEU A 140 -14.28 13.06 20.62
C LEU A 140 -13.24 12.89 21.73
N ALA A 141 -11.97 12.64 21.39
CA ALA A 141 -10.89 12.54 22.36
C ALA A 141 -10.64 13.86 23.09
N ILE A 142 -10.61 14.98 22.36
CA ILE A 142 -10.48 16.32 22.95
C ILE A 142 -11.68 16.64 23.84
N GLY A 143 -12.90 16.42 23.34
CA GLY A 143 -14.13 16.67 24.10
C GLY A 143 -14.23 15.83 25.37
N CYS A 144 -13.85 14.55 25.31
CA CYS A 144 -13.76 13.68 26.48
C CYS A 144 -12.71 14.19 27.48
N GLY A 145 -11.53 14.59 27.00
CA GLY A 145 -10.48 15.18 27.84
C GLY A 145 -10.94 16.45 28.56
N VAL A 146 -11.62 17.36 27.87
CA VAL A 146 -12.18 18.59 28.45
C VAL A 146 -13.29 18.26 29.44
N ALA A 147 -14.21 17.35 29.10
CA ALA A 147 -15.29 16.93 30.00
C ALA A 147 -14.74 16.31 31.29
N VAL A 148 -13.75 15.42 31.20
CA VAL A 148 -13.07 14.85 32.36
C VAL A 148 -12.39 15.94 33.17
N SER A 149 -11.69 16.88 32.53
CA SER A 149 -11.03 18.00 33.22
C SER A 149 -11.99 18.92 33.98
N VAL A 150 -13.24 19.05 33.53
CA VAL A 150 -14.26 19.89 34.17
C VAL A 150 -15.03 19.14 35.25
N LEU A 151 -15.28 17.85 35.05
CA LEU A 151 -16.10 17.02 35.96
C LEU A 151 -15.30 16.43 37.12
N VAL A 152 -13.97 16.40 37.03
CA VAL A 152 -13.11 15.63 37.94
C VAL A 152 -12.03 16.55 38.52
N ASN A 153 -12.03 16.71 39.85
CA ASN A 153 -11.05 17.50 40.60
C ASN A 153 -9.60 17.09 40.25
N GLU A 154 -8.65 18.03 40.20
CA GLU A 154 -7.34 17.94 39.50
C GLU A 154 -6.50 16.66 39.76
N ARG A 155 -6.69 15.98 40.90
CA ARG A 155 -5.99 14.72 41.22
C ARG A 155 -6.41 13.51 40.39
N LEU A 156 -7.62 13.49 39.82
CA LEU A 156 -8.16 12.32 39.12
C LEU A 156 -8.11 12.46 37.59
N GLY A 157 -7.86 13.66 37.05
CA GLY A 157 -7.72 13.88 35.59
C GLY A 157 -6.51 13.17 34.98
N LEU A 158 -5.38 13.12 35.71
CA LEU A 158 -4.17 12.43 35.27
C LEU A 158 -4.34 10.89 35.29
N VAL A 159 -5.10 10.38 36.27
CA VAL A 159 -5.50 8.96 36.32
C VAL A 159 -6.45 8.62 35.18
N GLY A 160 -7.40 9.51 34.85
CA GLY A 160 -8.30 9.35 33.71
C GLY A 160 -7.59 9.35 32.36
N LEU A 161 -6.59 10.22 32.16
CA LEU A 161 -5.76 10.25 30.96
C LEU A 161 -4.96 8.95 30.81
N LEU A 162 -4.29 8.50 31.88
CA LEU A 162 -3.52 7.25 31.88
C LEU A 162 -4.41 6.03 31.64
N ALA A 163 -5.61 5.99 32.26
CA ALA A 163 -6.60 4.95 32.03
C ALA A 163 -7.13 4.97 30.58
N GLY A 164 -7.36 6.15 30.00
CA GLY A 164 -7.80 6.31 28.61
C GLY A 164 -6.74 5.84 27.60
N VAL A 165 -5.47 6.19 27.82
CA VAL A 165 -4.34 5.68 27.02
C VAL A 165 -4.21 4.17 27.18
N ALA A 166 -4.29 3.64 28.40
CA ALA A 166 -4.22 2.20 28.66
C ALA A 166 -5.36 1.43 27.98
N LEU A 167 -6.59 1.95 28.03
CA LEU A 167 -7.75 1.36 27.35
C LEU A 167 -7.61 1.45 25.83
N GLY A 168 -7.13 2.57 25.30
CA GLY A 168 -6.83 2.75 23.88
C GLY A 168 -5.79 1.74 23.40
N VAL A 169 -4.70 1.56 24.14
CA VAL A 169 -3.67 0.55 23.86
C VAL A 169 -4.26 -0.86 23.97
N ALA A 170 -5.08 -1.16 24.99
CA ALA A 170 -5.72 -2.46 25.17
C ALA A 170 -6.73 -2.81 24.06
N LEU A 171 -7.36 -1.82 23.42
CA LEU A 171 -8.24 -2.01 22.27
C LEU A 171 -7.47 -2.15 20.95
N VAL A 172 -6.35 -1.43 20.81
CA VAL A 172 -5.51 -1.47 19.60
C VAL A 172 -4.67 -2.74 19.54
N LEU A 173 -4.16 -3.23 20.67
CA LEU A 173 -3.29 -4.42 20.72
C LEU A 173 -3.95 -5.70 20.15
N PRO A 174 -5.21 -6.05 20.45
CA PRO A 174 -5.89 -7.19 19.85
C PRO A 174 -6.13 -7.02 18.35
N VAL A 175 -6.42 -5.80 17.88
CA VAL A 175 -6.60 -5.52 16.44
C VAL A 175 -5.26 -5.63 15.70
N ALA A 176 -4.18 -5.14 16.30
CA ALA A 176 -2.82 -5.27 15.78
C ALA A 176 -2.33 -6.73 15.81
N ARG A 177 -2.66 -7.49 16.87
CA ARG A 177 -2.33 -8.92 17.00
C ARG A 177 -3.12 -9.79 16.04
N ARG A 178 -4.42 -9.56 15.87
CA ARG A 178 -5.25 -10.27 14.86
C ARG A 178 -4.77 -10.00 13.44
N ARG A 179 -4.23 -8.81 13.15
CA ARG A 179 -3.56 -8.51 11.88
C ARG A 179 -2.24 -9.27 11.73
N ARG A 180 -1.52 -9.55 12.82
CA ARG A 180 -0.32 -10.42 12.82
C ARG A 180 -0.65 -11.90 12.70
N GLU A 181 -1.70 -12.40 13.35
CA GLU A 181 -2.11 -13.81 13.29
C GLU A 181 -2.68 -14.18 11.93
N ARG A 182 -3.42 -13.27 11.28
CA ARG A 182 -3.88 -13.43 9.88
C ARG A 182 -2.77 -13.34 8.83
N ARG A 183 -1.53 -13.00 9.23
CA ARG A 183 -0.33 -13.01 8.38
C ARG A 183 0.47 -14.31 8.50
N GLN A 184 0.10 -15.22 9.41
CA GLN A 184 0.85 -16.45 9.71
C GLN A 184 0.09 -17.75 9.37
N GLY A 185 -1.11 -17.67 8.82
CA GLY A 185 -1.89 -18.81 8.31
C GLY A 185 -2.27 -18.58 6.86
#